data_AF-A0A166X1K5-F1
#
_entry.id   AF-A0A166X1K5-F1
#
_cell.length_a   1.000
_cell.length_b   1.000
_cell.length_c   1.000
_cell.angle_alpha   90.00
_cell.angle_beta   90.00
_cell.angle_gamma   90.00
#
_symmetry.space_group_name_H-M   'P 1'
#
loop_
_entity.id
_entity.type
_entity.pdbx_description
1 polymer ?
#
loop_
_entity_poly.entity_id
_entity_poly.type
_entity_poly.pdbx_seq_one_letter_code
_entity_poly.pdbx_strand_id
1 'polypeptide(L)'
;MLDPSGDAETDIDVKPPTFGSLDLSTFSFSPVKVTPGRLNPPVPETALRRSARKWTPSAKAAVKSKSPDVDADFLPVLPAPSRSASPLKRGRRPESMKVEAGLEGGSLSGASPSSSKKAKRTYATPETYAHLSALHDYLAHDLDVVFCGINPGYMSAEKGHHFANPTNHFWKCLHQSGLTPRLLPPALDHTLPEFSLGLTNLVERPSAEAAELSQKEMIASVPSLLAKIAEYRPRFVCFVGVGIWRTFERAIAKTAVHAAGDDLPAAPKGKGKAKGNKNLTGGIGLQPYVLAHNYDMKTSGNPARETLFFSMPSTSGRVVSHQLPDKVKLFAELKALVDADKQISTAIDISQMAHIAINTQC
;
A
#
# COMPACT_ATOMS: atom_id res chain seq x y z
N MET A 1 -73.82 -13.10 -40.08
CA MET A 1 -72.51 -13.17 -39.42
C MET A 1 -72.37 -11.88 -38.64
N LEU A 2 -72.94 -11.78 -37.44
CA LEU A 2 -72.47 -12.28 -36.13
C LEU A 2 -71.20 -11.57 -35.63
N ASP A 3 -71.45 -10.74 -34.62
CA ASP A 3 -70.66 -10.18 -33.52
C ASP A 3 -69.39 -9.33 -33.72
N PRO A 4 -69.34 -8.15 -33.04
CA PRO A 4 -68.13 -7.54 -32.52
C PRO A 4 -67.91 -7.96 -31.04
N SER A 5 -66.86 -8.72 -30.76
CA SER A 5 -66.40 -9.03 -29.41
C SER A 5 -65.41 -7.95 -28.93
N GLY A 6 -65.77 -7.29 -27.84
CA GLY A 6 -64.86 -6.43 -27.07
C GLY A 6 -64.04 -7.23 -26.05
N ASP A 7 -62.90 -6.66 -25.68
CA ASP A 7 -62.14 -6.92 -24.46
C ASP A 7 -61.52 -5.56 -24.08
N ALA A 8 -62.15 -4.76 -23.21
CA ALA A 8 -61.91 -4.73 -21.76
C ALA A 8 -60.48 -4.28 -21.39
N GLU A 9 -60.22 -2.97 -21.48
CA GLU A 9 -59.14 -2.32 -20.73
C GLU A 9 -59.49 -2.35 -19.23
N THR A 10 -58.77 -3.15 -18.46
CA THR A 10 -58.78 -3.06 -17.00
C THR A 10 -57.80 -1.99 -16.55
N ASP A 11 -58.33 -0.79 -16.33
CA ASP A 11 -57.64 0.33 -15.70
C ASP A 11 -57.48 0.01 -14.21
N ILE A 12 -56.29 -0.47 -13.80
CA ILE A 12 -55.97 -0.72 -12.40
C ILE A 12 -55.52 0.61 -11.80
N ASP A 13 -56.44 1.29 -11.11
CA ASP A 13 -56.17 2.45 -10.25
C ASP A 13 -55.30 2.02 -9.05
N VAL A 14 -53.98 2.03 -9.24
CA VAL A 14 -53.02 1.86 -8.15
C VAL A 14 -52.83 3.21 -7.46
N LYS A 15 -53.62 3.45 -6.40
CA LYS A 15 -53.36 4.55 -5.47
C LYS A 15 -51.92 4.45 -4.92
N PRO A 16 -51.15 5.55 -4.90
CA PRO A 16 -49.83 5.55 -4.28
C PRO A 16 -49.96 5.32 -2.76
N PRO A 17 -49.01 4.61 -2.12
CA PRO A 17 -49.04 4.40 -0.69
C PRO A 17 -48.89 5.74 0.04
N THR A 18 -49.90 6.11 0.81
CA THR A 18 -49.86 7.23 1.74
C THR A 18 -49.01 6.81 2.94
N PHE A 19 -47.77 7.31 3.00
CA PHE A 19 -46.99 7.24 4.24
C PHE A 19 -47.66 8.16 5.27
N GLY A 20 -48.19 7.55 6.32
CA GLY A 20 -48.76 8.27 7.46
C GLY A 20 -47.74 9.25 8.03
N SER A 21 -48.16 10.50 8.18
CA SER A 21 -47.44 11.52 8.94
C SER A 21 -47.23 11.01 10.37
N LEU A 22 -45.97 10.72 10.73
CA LEU A 22 -45.60 10.42 12.11
C LEU A 22 -45.74 11.71 12.93
N ASP A 23 -46.70 11.72 13.86
CA ASP A 23 -46.89 12.78 14.83
C ASP A 23 -45.76 12.74 15.87
N LEU A 24 -44.80 13.67 15.73
CA LEU A 24 -43.65 13.82 16.62
C LEU A 24 -44.01 14.40 18.00
N SER A 25 -45.28 14.72 18.28
CA SER A 25 -45.71 15.21 19.61
C SER A 25 -45.73 14.11 20.69
N THR A 26 -45.62 12.83 20.31
CA THR A 26 -45.65 11.69 21.24
C THR A 26 -44.27 11.30 21.81
N PHE A 27 -43.18 11.96 21.36
CA PHE A 27 -41.81 11.75 21.86
C PHE A 27 -41.27 12.97 22.63
N SER A 28 -42.08 13.52 23.55
CA SER A 28 -41.62 14.54 24.48
C SER A 28 -41.01 13.90 25.73
N PHE A 29 -39.68 13.96 25.85
CA PHE A 29 -38.98 13.63 27.08
C PHE A 29 -39.26 14.71 28.13
N SER A 30 -39.85 14.32 29.26
CA SER A 30 -40.03 15.22 30.40
C SER A 30 -38.68 15.53 31.06
N PRO A 31 -38.34 16.80 31.31
CA PRO A 31 -37.09 17.14 31.99
C PRO A 31 -37.15 16.74 33.46
N VAL A 32 -36.19 15.93 33.89
CA VAL A 32 -35.98 15.59 35.30
C VAL A 32 -35.60 16.86 36.06
N LYS A 33 -36.41 17.25 37.05
CA LYS A 33 -36.07 18.29 38.02
C LYS A 33 -34.92 17.81 38.90
N VAL A 34 -33.75 18.43 38.78
CA VAL A 34 -32.66 18.27 39.75
C VAL A 34 -32.74 19.41 40.77
N THR A 35 -33.02 19.03 42.01
CA THR A 35 -32.99 19.88 43.22
C THR A 35 -31.55 20.31 43.57
N PRO A 36 -31.32 21.55 44.06
CA PRO A 36 -30.00 21.98 44.48
C PRO A 36 -29.75 21.57 45.95
N GLY A 37 -28.63 20.90 46.21
CA GLY A 37 -28.04 20.86 47.55
C GLY A 37 -27.39 19.55 47.98
N ARG A 38 -26.07 19.43 47.79
CA ARG A 38 -25.06 19.25 48.87
C ARG A 38 -23.66 19.26 48.26
N LEU A 39 -22.84 20.20 48.70
CA LEU A 39 -21.42 20.32 48.32
C LEU A 39 -20.62 19.21 49.01
N ASN A 40 -19.87 18.44 48.23
CA ASN A 40 -18.75 17.61 48.73
C ASN A 40 -17.42 18.28 48.32
N PRO A 41 -16.39 18.25 49.19
CA PRO A 41 -15.16 19.00 49.00
C PRO A 41 -14.27 18.43 47.87
N PRO A 42 -13.34 19.24 47.32
CA PRO A 42 -12.51 18.85 46.19
C PRO A 42 -11.44 17.83 46.59
N VAL A 43 -11.30 16.79 45.77
CA VAL A 43 -10.22 15.78 45.85
C VAL A 43 -8.97 16.35 45.16
N PRO A 44 -7.76 16.25 45.76
CA PRO A 44 -6.57 16.90 45.24
C PRO A 44 -6.00 16.23 43.99
N GLU A 45 -5.52 17.10 43.10
CA GLU A 45 -4.85 16.85 41.83
C GLU A 45 -3.48 16.16 42.06
N THR A 46 -3.36 14.89 41.72
CA THR A 46 -2.06 14.19 41.72
C THR A 46 -1.44 14.20 40.34
N ALA A 47 -0.43 15.05 40.18
CA ALA A 47 0.47 15.12 39.03
C ALA A 47 1.21 13.78 38.81
N LEU A 48 0.95 13.10 37.69
CA LEU A 48 1.77 11.99 37.22
C LEU A 48 3.05 12.54 36.57
N ARG A 49 4.11 12.56 37.38
CA ARG A 49 5.49 12.85 36.99
C ARG A 49 5.96 11.94 35.85
N ARG A 50 6.46 12.56 34.78
CA ARG A 50 7.31 11.94 33.75
C ARG A 50 8.59 11.41 34.41
N SER A 51 8.83 10.10 34.31
CA SER A 51 10.12 9.50 34.66
C SER A 51 10.93 9.25 33.39
N ALA A 52 12.03 9.98 33.23
CA ALA A 52 13.03 9.76 32.20
C ALA A 52 13.96 8.63 32.64
N ARG A 53 13.91 7.47 31.97
CA ARG A 53 14.86 6.38 32.21
C ARG A 53 16.04 6.54 31.24
N LYS A 54 17.14 7.10 31.75
CA LYS A 54 18.46 7.08 31.10
C LYS A 54 19.01 5.66 31.13
N TRP A 55 19.45 5.15 29.98
CA TRP A 55 20.21 3.90 29.89
C TRP A 55 21.70 4.26 29.82
N THR A 56 22.48 3.81 30.79
CA THR A 56 23.96 3.78 30.72
C THR A 56 24.43 2.32 30.72
N PRO A 57 25.51 1.97 29.99
CA PRO A 57 26.06 0.62 29.96
C PRO A 57 27.11 0.46 31.07
N SER A 58 27.23 -0.74 31.65
CA SER A 58 28.37 -1.09 32.50
C SER A 58 28.91 -2.47 32.18
N ALA A 59 30.25 -2.54 32.10
CA ALA A 59 31.05 -3.67 31.68
C ALA A 59 31.59 -4.46 32.89
N LYS A 60 31.81 -5.76 32.65
CA LYS A 60 32.79 -6.71 33.23
C LYS A 60 33.17 -6.62 34.72
N ALA A 61 32.99 -7.73 35.43
CA ALA A 61 33.99 -8.28 36.36
C ALA A 61 33.79 -9.80 36.58
N ALA A 62 34.90 -10.50 36.76
CA ALA A 62 35.07 -11.95 36.81
C ALA A 62 35.10 -12.51 38.24
N VAL A 63 34.73 -13.79 38.45
CA VAL A 63 35.19 -14.63 39.59
C VAL A 63 35.30 -16.11 39.16
N LYS A 64 36.36 -16.78 39.65
CA LYS A 64 36.85 -18.16 39.41
C LYS A 64 36.25 -19.23 40.34
N SER A 65 36.52 -20.49 39.98
CA SER A 65 36.67 -21.75 40.78
C SER A 65 35.51 -22.74 40.62
N LYS A 66 35.66 -24.07 40.56
CA LYS A 66 36.78 -25.05 40.54
C LYS A 66 36.18 -26.37 40.00
N SER A 67 36.96 -27.20 39.28
CA SER A 67 36.61 -28.55 38.78
C SER A 67 36.75 -29.66 39.84
N PRO A 68 36.27 -30.90 39.58
CA PRO A 68 37.15 -31.93 39.00
C PRO A 68 36.52 -32.86 37.92
N ASP A 69 37.41 -33.67 37.33
CA ASP A 69 37.39 -34.43 36.07
C ASP A 69 36.54 -35.72 36.02
N VAL A 70 36.17 -36.18 34.81
CA VAL A 70 36.52 -37.49 34.20
C VAL A 70 36.09 -37.60 32.70
N ASP A 71 37.06 -37.96 31.85
CA ASP A 71 37.13 -38.69 30.54
C ASP A 71 35.85 -39.23 29.86
N ALA A 72 35.72 -39.48 28.55
CA ALA A 72 36.49 -39.24 27.32
C ALA A 72 35.59 -39.63 26.09
N ASP A 73 36.03 -39.21 24.91
CA ASP A 73 35.87 -39.84 23.59
C ASP A 73 34.79 -39.44 22.55
N PHE A 74 35.34 -39.22 21.34
CA PHE A 74 34.81 -39.22 19.97
C PHE A 74 34.13 -37.97 19.36
N LEU A 75 34.92 -37.14 18.67
CA LEU A 75 34.60 -36.53 17.36
C LEU A 75 35.87 -36.35 16.50
N PRO A 76 35.90 -36.73 15.21
CA PRO A 76 36.97 -36.38 14.31
C PRO A 76 36.67 -35.12 13.47
N VAL A 77 37.75 -34.46 13.06
CA VAL A 77 37.86 -33.09 12.55
C VAL A 77 38.57 -33.12 11.18
N LEU A 78 38.02 -32.35 10.22
CA LEU A 78 38.63 -31.72 9.01
C LEU A 78 39.00 -32.60 7.78
N PRO A 79 39.30 -32.02 6.58
CA PRO A 79 39.46 -30.59 6.20
C PRO A 79 38.78 -30.13 4.88
N ALA A 80 38.81 -28.81 4.65
CA ALA A 80 38.52 -28.12 3.39
C ALA A 80 39.74 -28.08 2.44
N PRO A 81 39.53 -27.85 1.12
CA PRO A 81 40.58 -27.25 0.29
C PRO A 81 40.14 -26.06 -0.59
N SER A 82 41.18 -25.42 -1.12
CA SER A 82 41.32 -24.07 -1.69
C SER A 82 41.03 -23.91 -3.19
N ARG A 83 41.03 -22.64 -3.62
CA ARG A 83 40.76 -22.07 -4.96
C ARG A 83 41.75 -22.48 -6.07
N SER A 84 41.26 -22.58 -7.31
CA SER A 84 41.67 -21.85 -8.55
C SER A 84 41.76 -22.68 -9.84
N ALA A 85 41.44 -21.99 -10.95
CA ALA A 85 41.72 -22.25 -12.38
C ALA A 85 40.53 -22.65 -13.30
N SER A 86 40.42 -21.90 -14.40
CA SER A 86 39.36 -21.92 -15.45
C SER A 86 39.84 -22.68 -16.72
N PRO A 87 39.17 -22.64 -17.91
CA PRO A 87 38.64 -23.83 -18.58
C PRO A 87 39.32 -24.18 -19.93
N LEU A 88 39.26 -25.45 -20.34
CA LEU A 88 39.71 -25.91 -21.66
C LEU A 88 38.60 -26.64 -22.44
N LYS A 89 38.59 -26.36 -23.76
CA LYS A 89 37.60 -26.76 -24.79
C LYS A 89 37.91 -28.13 -25.42
N ARG A 90 36.83 -28.75 -25.94
CA ARG A 90 36.69 -29.59 -27.17
C ARG A 90 37.35 -30.98 -27.22
N GLY A 91 36.55 -32.00 -27.59
CA GLY A 91 37.01 -33.27 -28.13
C GLY A 91 35.89 -34.25 -28.53
N ARG A 92 35.88 -34.66 -29.80
CA ARG A 92 34.92 -35.53 -30.55
C ARG A 92 34.90 -37.02 -30.12
N ARG A 93 33.69 -37.63 -30.22
CA ARG A 93 33.24 -38.94 -30.84
C ARG A 93 34.07 -40.25 -30.62
N PRO A 94 33.44 -41.44 -30.64
CA PRO A 94 33.07 -42.09 -31.92
C PRO A 94 31.73 -42.86 -31.96
N GLU A 95 31.38 -43.24 -33.19
CA GLU A 95 30.23 -44.05 -33.65
C GLU A 95 30.41 -45.56 -33.47
N SER A 96 29.29 -46.27 -33.27
CA SER A 96 28.96 -47.60 -33.81
C SER A 96 27.47 -47.87 -33.49
N MET A 97 26.66 -48.70 -34.15
CA MET A 97 26.61 -49.31 -35.47
C MET A 97 25.12 -49.64 -35.71
N LYS A 98 24.69 -49.66 -36.97
CA LYS A 98 23.31 -50.00 -37.40
C LYS A 98 22.96 -51.46 -37.10
N VAL A 99 21.69 -51.70 -36.73
CA VAL A 99 20.92 -52.86 -37.18
C VAL A 99 19.49 -52.37 -37.50
N GLU A 100 19.06 -52.55 -38.74
CA GLU A 100 17.67 -52.41 -39.19
C GLU A 100 17.00 -53.78 -39.17
N ALA A 101 15.72 -53.85 -38.76
CA ALA A 101 14.64 -54.51 -39.51
C ALA A 101 13.28 -54.47 -38.76
N GLY A 102 12.25 -53.97 -39.46
CA GLY A 102 10.82 -54.36 -39.39
C GLY A 102 10.00 -53.98 -38.14
N LEU A 103 9.04 -53.03 -38.21
CA LEU A 103 7.62 -53.23 -38.59
C LEU A 103 6.88 -54.16 -37.60
N GLU A 104 5.80 -53.85 -36.87
CA GLU A 104 4.84 -52.74 -36.70
C GLU A 104 4.28 -52.92 -35.27
N GLY A 105 4.06 -51.90 -34.43
CA GLY A 105 2.78 -51.19 -34.35
C GLY A 105 2.36 -51.00 -32.88
N GLY A 106 1.93 -49.78 -32.52
CA GLY A 106 1.20 -49.51 -31.26
C GLY A 106 1.97 -48.84 -30.11
N SER A 107 2.55 -47.65 -30.31
CA SER A 107 3.08 -46.83 -29.21
C SER A 107 1.96 -45.98 -28.58
N LEU A 108 1.59 -46.31 -27.34
CA LEU A 108 0.91 -45.40 -26.42
C LEU A 108 1.95 -44.43 -25.86
N SER A 109 2.21 -43.33 -26.57
CA SER A 109 3.02 -42.23 -26.05
C SER A 109 2.13 -41.22 -25.33
N GLY A 110 2.34 -41.14 -24.01
CA GLY A 110 1.73 -40.14 -23.15
C GLY A 110 2.09 -38.74 -23.62
N ALA A 111 1.06 -37.96 -23.96
CA ALA A 111 1.20 -36.53 -24.16
C ALA A 111 1.40 -35.86 -22.79
N SER A 112 2.60 -35.35 -22.53
CA SER A 112 2.82 -34.32 -21.52
C SER A 112 1.93 -33.12 -21.86
N PRO A 113 1.06 -32.63 -20.96
CA PRO A 113 0.21 -31.50 -21.26
C PRO A 113 1.09 -30.25 -21.43
N SER A 114 1.07 -29.69 -22.63
CA SER A 114 1.66 -28.39 -22.89
C SER A 114 0.95 -27.37 -22.01
N SER A 115 1.70 -26.62 -21.20
CA SER A 115 1.13 -25.60 -20.32
C SER A 115 0.44 -24.53 -21.17
N SER A 116 -0.89 -24.59 -21.26
CA SER A 116 -1.70 -23.55 -21.89
C SER A 116 -1.34 -22.21 -21.26
N LYS A 117 -0.83 -21.25 -22.05
CA LYS A 117 -0.59 -19.89 -21.59
C LYS A 117 -1.92 -19.36 -21.04
N LYS A 118 -1.99 -19.10 -19.73
CA LYS A 118 -3.17 -18.51 -19.10
C LYS A 118 -3.52 -17.22 -19.83
N ALA A 119 -4.78 -17.10 -20.26
CA ALA A 119 -5.27 -15.92 -20.96
C ALA A 119 -5.04 -14.66 -20.11
N LYS A 120 -4.70 -13.54 -20.76
CA LYS A 120 -4.52 -12.25 -20.09
C LYS A 120 -5.87 -11.79 -19.55
N ARG A 121 -5.96 -11.57 -18.24
CA ARG A 121 -7.17 -11.06 -17.60
C ARG A 121 -7.44 -9.64 -18.08
N THR A 122 -8.70 -9.38 -18.45
CA THR A 122 -9.23 -8.09 -18.88
C THR A 122 -10.10 -7.50 -17.77
N TYR A 123 -10.71 -6.35 -18.02
CA TYR A 123 -11.68 -5.75 -17.10
C TYR A 123 -12.68 -6.78 -16.56
N ALA A 124 -12.87 -6.78 -15.24
CA ALA A 124 -13.88 -7.58 -14.56
C ALA A 124 -14.91 -6.64 -13.93
N THR A 125 -16.19 -6.94 -14.12
CA THR A 125 -17.26 -6.13 -13.54
C THR A 125 -17.25 -6.27 -12.00
N PRO A 126 -17.70 -5.26 -11.24
CA PRO A 126 -17.71 -5.31 -9.78
C PRO A 126 -18.42 -6.53 -9.19
N GLU A 127 -19.47 -7.04 -9.86
CA GLU A 127 -20.25 -8.20 -9.43
C GLU A 127 -19.40 -9.48 -9.34
N THR A 128 -18.33 -9.57 -10.15
CA THR A 128 -17.44 -10.75 -10.21
C THR A 128 -16.86 -11.11 -8.84
N TYR A 129 -16.59 -10.11 -8.00
CA TYR A 129 -15.97 -10.27 -6.68
C TYR A 129 -16.82 -9.67 -5.56
N ALA A 130 -18.12 -9.47 -5.78
CA ALA A 130 -19.02 -8.87 -4.78
C ALA A 130 -19.19 -9.72 -3.50
N HIS A 131 -18.84 -11.00 -3.55
CA HIS A 131 -18.78 -11.88 -2.37
C HIS A 131 -17.59 -11.61 -1.44
N LEU A 132 -16.62 -10.80 -1.90
CA LEU A 132 -15.45 -10.40 -1.11
C LEU A 132 -15.68 -9.02 -0.50
N SER A 133 -15.18 -8.83 0.71
CA SER A 133 -15.25 -7.53 1.39
C SER A 133 -14.10 -6.62 0.95
N ALA A 134 -14.36 -5.31 0.96
CA ALA A 134 -13.30 -4.30 0.91
C ALA A 134 -12.41 -4.41 2.15
N LEU A 135 -11.20 -3.87 2.06
CA LEU A 135 -10.28 -3.81 3.21
C LEU A 135 -10.54 -2.56 4.04
N HIS A 136 -10.37 -2.70 5.35
CA HIS A 136 -10.35 -1.55 6.25
C HIS A 136 -9.10 -0.71 5.99
N ASP A 137 -9.25 0.60 5.94
CA ASP A 137 -8.13 1.53 5.89
C ASP A 137 -7.56 1.72 7.30
N TYR A 138 -6.25 1.66 7.44
CA TYR A 138 -5.57 1.92 8.71
C TYR A 138 -4.91 3.28 8.64
N LEU A 139 -5.67 4.31 9.03
CA LEU A 139 -5.26 5.71 8.99
C LEU A 139 -5.34 6.33 10.38
N ALA A 140 -4.41 7.23 10.67
CA ALA A 140 -4.40 8.07 11.85
C ALA A 140 -3.87 9.45 11.42
N HIS A 141 -4.12 10.47 12.23
CA HIS A 141 -3.59 11.81 11.95
C HIS A 141 -2.07 11.83 12.05
N ASP A 142 -1.43 12.63 11.20
CA ASP A 142 0.00 12.97 11.25
C ASP A 142 0.95 11.75 11.14
N LEU A 143 0.52 10.68 10.45
CA LEU A 143 1.39 9.54 10.14
C LEU A 143 2.58 9.97 9.26
N ASP A 144 3.71 9.28 9.41
CA ASP A 144 4.88 9.54 8.57
C ASP A 144 4.67 9.09 7.13
N VAL A 145 4.07 7.92 6.93
CA VAL A 145 3.83 7.37 5.59
C VAL A 145 2.49 6.66 5.56
N VAL A 146 1.65 7.00 4.60
CA VAL A 146 0.51 6.17 4.18
C VAL A 146 0.86 5.43 2.90
N PHE A 147 0.85 4.10 2.92
CA PHE A 147 1.02 3.29 1.73
C PHE A 147 -0.32 3.12 1.02
N CYS A 148 -0.38 3.58 -0.22
CA CYS A 148 -1.55 3.45 -1.08
C CYS A 148 -1.33 2.29 -2.07
N GLY A 149 -2.06 1.20 -1.87
CA GLY A 149 -2.14 0.08 -2.81
C GLY A 149 -3.07 0.39 -3.99
N ILE A 150 -3.14 -0.54 -4.94
CA ILE A 150 -4.01 -0.40 -6.12
C ILE A 150 -5.46 -0.63 -5.70
N ASN A 151 -5.72 -1.84 -5.23
CA ASN A 151 -6.98 -2.34 -4.72
C ASN A 151 -6.73 -3.66 -3.97
N PRO A 152 -7.68 -4.14 -3.17
CA PRO A 152 -7.58 -5.45 -2.55
C PRO A 152 -7.43 -6.56 -3.60
N GLY A 153 -6.28 -7.24 -3.61
CA GLY A 153 -6.12 -8.49 -4.35
C GLY A 153 -7.01 -9.59 -3.75
N TYR A 154 -7.44 -10.58 -4.54
CA TYR A 154 -8.32 -11.68 -4.09
C TYR A 154 -7.97 -12.22 -2.70
N MET A 155 -6.72 -12.67 -2.49
CA MET A 155 -6.30 -13.24 -1.20
C MET A 155 -6.26 -12.21 -0.06
N SER A 156 -5.97 -10.94 -0.37
CA SER A 156 -6.03 -9.87 0.63
C SER A 156 -7.48 -9.67 1.08
N ALA A 157 -8.41 -9.59 0.12
CA ALA A 157 -9.83 -9.43 0.40
C ALA A 157 -10.44 -10.65 1.11
N GLU A 158 -10.09 -11.86 0.70
CA GLU A 158 -10.51 -13.12 1.34
C GLU A 158 -10.04 -13.20 2.81
N LYS A 159 -8.81 -12.75 3.09
CA LYS A 159 -8.25 -12.76 4.45
C LYS A 159 -8.59 -11.52 5.27
N GLY A 160 -9.12 -10.48 4.67
CA GLY A 160 -9.34 -9.18 5.32
C GLY A 160 -8.05 -8.45 5.70
N HIS A 161 -6.91 -8.74 5.04
CA HIS A 161 -5.62 -8.16 5.39
C HIS A 161 -4.85 -7.59 4.19
N HIS A 162 -4.20 -6.44 4.38
CA HIS A 162 -3.41 -5.79 3.33
C HIS A 162 -2.20 -6.63 2.91
N PHE A 163 -1.97 -6.68 1.60
CA PHE A 163 -0.83 -7.39 1.00
C PHE A 163 -0.67 -8.85 1.47
N ALA A 164 -1.76 -9.57 1.73
CA ALA A 164 -1.72 -10.89 2.38
C ALA A 164 -1.22 -12.05 1.50
N ASN A 165 -1.00 -11.83 0.20
CA ASN A 165 -0.48 -12.86 -0.69
C ASN A 165 0.98 -13.21 -0.31
N PRO A 166 1.35 -14.49 -0.09
CA PRO A 166 2.71 -14.89 0.28
C PRO A 166 3.82 -14.48 -0.70
N THR A 167 3.46 -14.31 -1.97
CA THR A 167 4.39 -13.84 -3.00
C THR A 167 4.58 -12.31 -2.98
N ASN A 168 3.77 -11.57 -2.21
CA ASN A 168 3.90 -10.14 -2.07
C ASN A 168 5.12 -9.78 -1.19
N HIS A 169 5.91 -8.83 -1.63
CA HIS A 169 7.14 -8.41 -0.96
C HIS A 169 6.94 -7.31 0.09
N PHE A 170 5.74 -6.72 0.23
CA PHE A 170 5.48 -5.53 1.05
C PHE A 170 5.99 -5.67 2.50
N TRP A 171 5.55 -6.70 3.22
CA TRP A 171 5.94 -6.94 4.61
C TRP A 171 7.45 -7.18 4.78
N LYS A 172 8.06 -7.90 3.82
CA LYS A 172 9.52 -8.09 3.78
C LYS A 172 10.25 -6.77 3.52
N CYS A 173 9.73 -5.92 2.63
CA CYS A 173 10.31 -4.61 2.34
C CYS A 173 10.23 -3.68 3.55
N LEU A 174 9.08 -3.61 4.23
CA LEU A 174 8.93 -2.82 5.47
C LEU A 174 9.95 -3.17 6.53
N HIS A 175 10.18 -4.47 6.75
CA HIS A 175 11.14 -4.90 7.75
C HIS A 175 12.59 -4.67 7.30
N GLN A 176 12.95 -5.11 6.08
CA GLN A 176 14.33 -5.04 5.60
C GLN A 176 14.80 -3.62 5.32
N SER A 177 13.90 -2.66 5.09
CA SER A 177 14.25 -1.23 5.01
C SER A 177 14.41 -0.55 6.37
N GLY A 178 14.03 -1.22 7.47
CA GLY A 178 14.03 -0.64 8.81
C GLY A 178 12.84 0.28 9.12
N LEU A 179 11.78 0.28 8.30
CA LEU A 179 10.53 0.98 8.63
C LEU A 179 9.77 0.29 9.77
N THR A 180 9.98 -1.02 9.94
CA THR A 180 9.51 -1.78 11.09
C THR A 180 10.66 -2.56 11.73
N PRO A 181 10.74 -2.65 13.07
CA PRO A 181 11.86 -3.29 13.76
C PRO A 181 11.89 -4.80 13.59
N ARG A 182 10.76 -5.41 13.22
CA ARG A 182 10.60 -6.86 13.00
C ARG A 182 9.71 -7.11 11.79
N LEU A 183 9.80 -8.31 11.23
CA LEU A 183 8.86 -8.76 10.21
C LEU A 183 7.48 -8.96 10.82
N LEU A 184 6.51 -8.13 10.40
CA LEU A 184 5.11 -8.28 10.75
C LEU A 184 4.41 -9.19 9.72
N PRO A 185 3.55 -10.13 10.15
CA PRO A 185 2.65 -10.83 9.24
C PRO A 185 1.49 -9.90 8.82
N PRO A 186 0.82 -10.18 7.69
CA PRO A 186 -0.34 -9.41 7.23
C PRO A 186 -1.45 -9.25 8.28
N ALA A 187 -1.63 -10.23 9.17
CA ALA A 187 -2.64 -10.21 10.22
C ALA A 187 -2.45 -9.09 11.27
N LEU A 188 -1.26 -8.47 11.30
CA LEU A 188 -0.94 -7.33 12.17
C LEU A 188 -0.96 -6.00 11.41
N ASP A 189 -1.68 -5.91 10.31
CA ASP A 189 -1.80 -4.66 9.55
C ASP A 189 -2.41 -3.50 10.33
N HIS A 190 -3.38 -3.80 11.20
CA HIS A 190 -3.96 -2.85 12.14
C HIS A 190 -2.97 -2.20 13.12
N THR A 191 -1.79 -2.80 13.35
CA THR A 191 -0.78 -2.24 14.27
C THR A 191 0.16 -1.24 13.58
N LEU A 192 0.09 -1.08 12.25
CA LEU A 192 1.01 -0.17 11.54
C LEU A 192 0.99 1.28 12.01
N PRO A 193 -0.15 1.86 12.44
CA PRO A 193 -0.18 3.20 13.01
C PRO A 193 0.73 3.38 14.24
N GLU A 194 1.04 2.32 15.00
CA GLU A 194 2.00 2.36 16.11
C GLU A 194 3.43 2.67 15.65
N PHE A 195 3.73 2.46 14.37
CA PHE A 195 5.01 2.76 13.72
C PHE A 195 4.96 4.04 12.89
N SER A 196 3.91 4.85 13.04
CA SER A 196 3.61 6.02 12.19
C SER A 196 3.41 5.66 10.71
N LEU A 197 2.92 4.44 10.42
CA LEU A 197 2.64 3.95 9.07
C LEU A 197 1.14 3.69 8.89
N GLY A 198 0.60 3.96 7.71
CA GLY A 198 -0.80 3.73 7.38
C GLY A 198 -0.98 2.93 6.09
N LEU A 199 -2.20 2.44 5.89
CA LEU A 199 -2.59 1.60 4.75
C LEU A 199 -3.93 2.07 4.16
N THR A 200 -3.97 2.20 2.84
CA THR A 200 -5.20 2.40 2.07
C THR A 200 -5.03 1.85 0.65
N ASN A 201 -6.08 1.91 -0.16
CA ASN A 201 -6.03 1.61 -1.58
C ASN A 201 -6.65 2.75 -2.41
N LEU A 202 -6.20 2.91 -3.64
CA LEU A 202 -6.80 3.84 -4.58
C LEU A 202 -8.23 3.41 -4.94
N VAL A 203 -8.48 2.12 -5.17
CA VAL A 203 -9.79 1.57 -5.48
C VAL A 203 -10.21 0.58 -4.39
N GLU A 204 -11.44 0.71 -3.89
CA GLU A 204 -11.92 -0.08 -2.75
C GLU A 204 -12.32 -1.52 -3.13
N ARG A 205 -12.83 -1.73 -4.35
CA ARG A 205 -13.34 -3.04 -4.74
C ARG A 205 -12.22 -4.09 -4.93
N PRO A 206 -12.45 -5.34 -4.53
CA PRO A 206 -11.53 -6.42 -4.82
C PRO A 206 -11.42 -6.77 -6.31
N SER A 207 -10.24 -7.22 -6.71
CA SER A 207 -10.03 -7.92 -7.99
C SER A 207 -8.90 -8.94 -7.84
N ALA A 208 -8.80 -9.88 -8.78
CA ALA A 208 -7.67 -10.81 -8.75
C ALA A 208 -6.37 -10.15 -9.21
N GLU A 209 -6.46 -9.23 -10.16
CA GLU A 209 -5.32 -8.51 -10.73
C GLU A 209 -5.67 -7.05 -11.04
N ALA A 210 -4.67 -6.17 -10.96
CA ALA A 210 -4.83 -4.75 -11.27
C ALA A 210 -5.32 -4.49 -12.72
N ALA A 211 -5.05 -5.42 -13.65
CA ALA A 211 -5.51 -5.33 -15.04
C ALA A 211 -7.04 -5.46 -15.20
N GLU A 212 -7.74 -5.91 -14.15
CA GLU A 212 -9.20 -6.04 -14.12
C GLU A 212 -9.91 -4.72 -13.74
N LEU A 213 -9.14 -3.68 -13.38
CA LEU A 213 -9.66 -2.33 -13.11
C LEU A 213 -9.60 -1.46 -14.37
N SER A 214 -10.63 -0.63 -14.57
CA SER A 214 -10.61 0.34 -15.66
C SER A 214 -9.86 1.62 -15.25
N GLN A 215 -9.26 2.31 -16.23
CA GLN A 215 -8.65 3.64 -15.97
C GLN A 215 -9.67 4.66 -15.48
N LYS A 216 -10.91 4.61 -16.01
CA LYS A 216 -12.00 5.51 -15.61
C LYS A 216 -12.33 5.33 -14.12
N GLU A 217 -12.41 4.08 -13.68
CA GLU A 217 -12.68 3.73 -12.28
C GLU A 217 -11.58 4.21 -11.34
N MET A 218 -10.31 3.99 -11.69
CA MET A 218 -9.18 4.47 -10.88
C MET A 218 -9.08 6.00 -10.82
N ILE A 219 -9.45 6.72 -11.90
CA ILE A 219 -9.52 8.19 -11.87
C ILE A 219 -10.67 8.66 -10.97
N ALA A 220 -11.82 7.99 -11.05
CA ALA A 220 -13.01 8.36 -10.28
C ALA A 220 -12.82 8.19 -8.77
N SER A 221 -11.86 7.37 -8.31
CA SER A 221 -11.58 7.18 -6.89
C SER A 221 -10.54 8.15 -6.31
N VAL A 222 -9.83 8.91 -7.15
CA VAL A 222 -8.84 9.92 -6.72
C VAL A 222 -9.43 10.97 -5.76
N PRO A 223 -10.65 11.52 -5.96
CA PRO A 223 -11.24 12.47 -5.01
C PRO A 223 -11.41 11.90 -3.60
N SER A 224 -11.82 10.64 -3.46
CA SER A 224 -11.93 9.97 -2.14
C SER A 224 -10.56 9.84 -1.48
N LEU A 225 -9.53 9.45 -2.23
CA LEU A 225 -8.16 9.40 -1.71
C LEU A 225 -7.65 10.79 -1.28
N LEU A 226 -7.91 11.83 -2.08
CA LEU A 226 -7.54 13.20 -1.72
C LEU A 226 -8.23 13.67 -0.44
N ALA A 227 -9.52 13.36 -0.27
CA ALA A 227 -10.25 13.67 0.96
C ALA A 227 -9.61 13.00 2.19
N LYS A 228 -9.26 11.70 2.08
CA LYS A 228 -8.53 10.99 3.16
C LYS A 228 -7.18 11.66 3.45
N ILE A 229 -6.41 12.03 2.43
CA ILE A 229 -5.11 12.69 2.65
C ILE A 229 -5.29 14.06 3.31
N ALA A 230 -6.31 14.83 2.93
CA ALA A 230 -6.65 16.13 3.52
C ALA A 230 -7.03 16.02 5.00
N GLU A 231 -7.76 14.96 5.36
CA GLU A 231 -8.23 14.69 6.71
C GLU A 231 -7.11 14.17 7.62
N TYR A 232 -6.40 13.12 7.19
CA TYR A 232 -5.41 12.42 8.00
C TYR A 232 -4.01 13.05 7.93
N ARG A 233 -3.73 13.89 6.94
CA ARG A 233 -2.51 14.70 6.79
C ARG A 233 -1.20 13.92 7.00
N PRO A 234 -1.00 12.78 6.32
CA PRO A 234 0.26 12.07 6.43
C PRO A 234 1.41 12.91 5.82
N ARG A 235 2.63 12.78 6.34
CA ARG A 235 3.80 13.47 5.75
C ARG A 235 4.08 12.99 4.34
N PHE A 236 4.00 11.69 4.11
CA PHE A 236 4.16 11.08 2.80
C PHE A 236 2.98 10.19 2.45
N VAL A 237 2.57 10.23 1.19
CA VAL A 237 1.77 9.16 0.56
C VAL A 237 2.67 8.41 -0.40
N CYS A 238 2.83 7.11 -0.15
CA CYS A 238 3.63 6.22 -0.96
C CYS A 238 2.73 5.34 -1.83
N PHE A 239 2.70 5.59 -3.14
CA PHE A 239 2.00 4.76 -4.12
C PHE A 239 2.77 3.47 -4.40
N VAL A 240 2.17 2.33 -4.01
CA VAL A 240 2.72 0.98 -4.22
C VAL A 240 2.33 0.48 -5.62
N GLY A 241 2.79 1.21 -6.63
CA GLY A 241 2.59 0.94 -8.03
C GLY A 241 2.73 2.20 -8.89
N VAL A 242 3.71 2.23 -9.79
CA VAL A 242 3.90 3.35 -10.71
C VAL A 242 2.66 3.67 -11.56
N GLY A 243 1.88 2.64 -11.91
CA GLY A 243 0.64 2.82 -12.68
C GLY A 243 -0.41 3.65 -11.95
N ILE A 244 -0.60 3.41 -10.65
CA ILE A 244 -1.59 4.15 -9.85
C ILE A 244 -1.13 5.57 -9.57
N TRP A 245 0.18 5.80 -9.39
CA TRP A 245 0.73 7.15 -9.35
C TRP A 245 0.40 7.92 -10.63
N ARG A 246 0.65 7.33 -11.81
CA ARG A 246 0.35 7.99 -13.10
C ARG A 246 -1.14 8.28 -13.28
N THR A 247 -2.01 7.43 -12.75
CA THR A 247 -3.46 7.67 -12.77
C THR A 247 -3.83 8.81 -11.83
N PHE A 248 -3.29 8.83 -10.61
CA PHE A 248 -3.45 9.91 -9.65
C PHE A 248 -2.94 11.25 -10.21
N GLU A 249 -1.71 11.27 -10.72
CA GLU A 249 -1.08 12.41 -11.38
C GLU A 249 -1.97 13.00 -12.48
N ARG A 250 -2.52 12.15 -13.36
CA ARG A 250 -3.42 12.60 -14.44
C ARG A 250 -4.69 13.25 -13.92
N ALA A 251 -5.21 12.79 -12.79
CA ALA A 251 -6.42 13.34 -12.19
C ALA A 251 -6.14 14.71 -11.53
N ILE A 252 -4.98 14.88 -10.88
CA ILE A 252 -4.61 16.12 -10.19
C ILE A 252 -3.92 17.16 -11.10
N ALA A 253 -3.36 16.76 -12.24
CA ALA A 253 -2.61 17.66 -13.11
C ALA A 253 -3.42 18.87 -13.61
N LYS A 254 -4.76 18.77 -13.62
CA LYS A 254 -5.64 19.89 -13.99
C LYS A 254 -5.91 20.86 -12.84
N THR A 255 -5.71 20.44 -11.59
CA THR A 255 -5.97 21.22 -10.38
C THR A 255 -4.68 21.62 -9.65
N ALA A 256 -3.53 21.10 -10.08
CA ALA A 256 -2.23 21.45 -9.55
C ALA A 256 -1.77 22.79 -10.15
N VAL A 257 -1.29 23.69 -9.28
CA VAL A 257 -0.75 25.00 -9.66
C VAL A 257 0.75 25.00 -9.35
N HIS A 258 1.57 25.46 -10.28
CA HIS A 258 3.00 25.64 -10.04
C HIS A 258 3.23 26.91 -9.21
N ALA A 259 4.09 26.83 -8.19
CA ALA A 259 4.40 27.95 -7.31
C ALA A 259 5.10 29.14 -8.03
N ALA A 260 5.60 28.93 -9.24
CA ALA A 260 6.11 29.98 -10.12
C ALA A 260 5.05 30.30 -11.19
N GLY A 261 4.68 31.58 -11.29
CA GLY A 261 3.50 32.09 -11.99
C GLY A 261 3.32 31.68 -13.45
N ASP A 262 2.11 31.94 -13.91
CA ASP A 262 1.61 31.70 -15.27
C ASP A 262 2.53 32.28 -16.36
N ASP A 263 3.47 31.46 -16.81
CA ASP A 263 4.04 31.51 -18.15
C ASP A 263 4.26 30.06 -18.58
N LEU A 264 3.29 29.47 -19.27
CA LEU A 264 3.52 28.22 -19.99
C LEU A 264 4.57 28.48 -21.08
N PRO A 265 5.75 27.85 -21.07
CA PRO A 265 6.50 27.72 -22.29
C PRO A 265 5.80 26.65 -23.13
N ALA A 266 5.40 27.02 -24.34
CA ALA A 266 5.00 26.07 -25.37
C ALA A 266 6.01 24.92 -25.44
N ALA A 267 5.48 23.70 -25.63
CA ALA A 267 6.25 22.45 -25.64
C ALA A 267 7.62 22.60 -26.34
N PRO A 268 8.74 22.28 -25.67
CA PRO A 268 10.05 22.46 -26.25
C PRO A 268 10.28 21.42 -27.35
N LYS A 269 10.15 21.85 -28.61
CA LYS A 269 10.83 21.20 -29.74
C LYS A 269 12.32 21.51 -29.63
N GLY A 270 13.06 20.71 -28.88
CA GLY A 270 14.51 20.93 -28.74
C GLY A 270 15.22 19.77 -28.09
N LYS A 271 16.12 19.12 -28.85
CA LYS A 271 17.08 18.14 -28.34
C LYS A 271 18.10 18.86 -27.44
N GLY A 272 17.78 19.05 -26.17
CA GLY A 272 18.69 19.58 -25.15
C GLY A 272 18.62 18.73 -23.89
N LYS A 273 19.72 18.04 -23.55
CA LYS A 273 19.82 17.27 -22.31
C LYS A 273 19.97 18.24 -21.13
N ALA A 274 18.86 18.58 -20.48
CA ALA A 274 18.88 19.09 -19.12
C ALA A 274 19.40 17.99 -18.19
N LYS A 275 20.36 18.32 -17.31
CA LYS A 275 20.97 17.40 -16.34
C LYS A 275 20.04 17.26 -15.13
N GLY A 276 18.83 16.72 -15.36
CA GLY A 276 17.86 16.41 -14.32
C GLY A 276 18.27 15.18 -13.50
N ASN A 277 17.88 15.16 -12.23
CA ASN A 277 18.10 14.03 -11.33
C ASN A 277 17.64 12.72 -11.98
N LYS A 278 18.53 11.73 -12.08
CA LYS A 278 18.31 10.50 -12.86
C LYS A 278 17.14 9.62 -12.36
N ASN A 279 16.57 9.91 -11.20
CA ASN A 279 15.44 9.18 -10.60
C ASN A 279 14.07 9.51 -11.24
N LEU A 280 13.91 10.61 -11.97
CA LEU A 280 12.63 11.01 -12.59
C LEU A 280 12.27 10.25 -13.87
N THR A 281 13.14 9.34 -14.35
CA THR A 281 12.98 8.70 -15.67
C THR A 281 11.92 7.58 -15.71
N GLY A 282 11.28 7.23 -14.58
CA GLY A 282 10.31 6.13 -14.51
C GLY A 282 9.01 6.40 -13.76
N GLY A 283 8.86 7.55 -13.09
CA GLY A 283 7.77 7.76 -12.11
C GLY A 283 7.96 6.96 -10.82
N ILE A 284 9.22 6.71 -10.44
CA ILE A 284 9.63 6.05 -9.19
C ILE A 284 10.41 7.10 -8.38
N GLY A 285 10.29 7.07 -7.05
CA GLY A 285 10.93 8.01 -6.14
C GLY A 285 9.99 9.13 -5.68
N LEU A 286 10.59 10.19 -5.14
CA LEU A 286 9.89 11.42 -4.77
C LEU A 286 9.29 12.10 -6.01
N GLN A 287 8.04 12.55 -5.91
CA GLN A 287 7.30 13.14 -7.00
C GLN A 287 7.23 14.66 -6.85
N PRO A 288 7.16 15.42 -7.97
CA PRO A 288 7.21 16.88 -7.96
C PRO A 288 5.85 17.53 -7.63
N TYR A 289 5.11 16.95 -6.69
CA TYR A 289 3.81 17.43 -6.24
C TYR A 289 3.77 17.49 -4.72
N VAL A 290 3.00 18.43 -4.21
CA VAL A 290 2.80 18.64 -2.79
C VAL A 290 1.35 19.01 -2.53
N LEU A 291 0.76 18.46 -1.47
CA LEU A 291 -0.58 18.82 -1.02
C LEU A 291 -0.44 19.67 0.25
N ALA A 292 -0.77 20.95 0.18
CA ALA A 292 -0.72 21.83 1.34
C ALA A 292 -1.96 21.64 2.22
N HIS A 293 -1.76 21.57 3.54
CA HIS A 293 -2.85 21.47 4.51
C HIS A 293 -3.11 22.83 5.14
N ASN A 294 -4.37 23.26 5.12
CA ASN A 294 -4.78 24.45 5.86
C ASN A 294 -4.76 24.14 7.37
N TYR A 295 -3.91 24.84 8.11
CA TYR A 295 -3.74 24.60 9.54
C TYR A 295 -4.67 25.47 10.38
N ASP A 296 -5.49 24.84 11.24
CA ASP A 296 -6.11 25.54 12.36
C ASP A 296 -5.15 25.47 13.56
N MET A 297 -4.72 26.62 14.07
CA MET A 297 -3.70 26.77 15.11
C MET A 297 -4.07 26.16 16.48
N LYS A 298 -5.24 25.54 16.61
CA LYS A 298 -5.76 24.99 17.87
C LYS A 298 -5.24 23.59 18.21
N THR A 299 -4.67 22.87 17.25
CA THR A 299 -4.07 21.54 17.49
C THR A 299 -2.58 21.70 17.80
N SER A 300 -2.12 21.22 18.96
CA SER A 300 -0.75 21.41 19.45
C SER A 300 0.14 20.22 19.10
N GLY A 301 1.14 20.43 18.25
CA GLY A 301 2.17 19.45 17.91
C GLY A 301 2.50 19.56 16.42
N ASN A 302 3.78 19.72 16.07
CA ASN A 302 4.22 20.11 14.73
C ASN A 302 3.61 19.20 13.63
N PRO A 303 2.54 19.66 12.95
CA PRO A 303 1.84 18.88 11.94
C PRO A 303 2.69 18.78 10.69
N ALA A 304 2.48 17.77 9.86
CA ALA A 304 2.90 17.87 8.47
C ALA A 304 2.13 19.05 7.84
N ARG A 305 2.81 20.16 7.54
CA ARG A 305 2.18 21.29 6.82
C ARG A 305 1.77 20.88 5.42
N GLU A 306 2.51 19.94 4.85
CA GLU A 306 2.27 19.41 3.53
C GLU A 306 2.37 17.88 3.50
N THR A 307 1.66 17.26 2.56
CA THR A 307 1.88 15.86 2.17
C THR A 307 2.71 15.81 0.90
N LEU A 308 3.82 15.08 0.95
CA LEU A 308 4.66 14.75 -0.19
C LEU A 308 4.26 13.40 -0.80
N PHE A 309 4.57 13.20 -2.08
CA PHE A 309 4.23 11.97 -2.79
C PHE A 309 5.48 11.18 -3.19
N PHE A 310 5.46 9.89 -2.92
CA PHE A 310 6.48 8.95 -3.34
C PHE A 310 5.82 7.84 -4.16
N SER A 311 6.50 7.35 -5.20
CA SER A 311 6.00 6.26 -6.04
C SER A 311 7.04 5.15 -6.15
N MET A 312 6.58 3.91 -6.18
CA MET A 312 7.44 2.74 -6.34
C MET A 312 6.76 1.66 -7.20
N PRO A 313 7.52 0.69 -7.73
CA PRO A 313 6.96 -0.50 -8.36
C PRO A 313 6.03 -1.24 -7.39
N SER A 314 5.04 -1.95 -7.94
CA SER A 314 4.16 -2.78 -7.12
C SER A 314 4.96 -3.87 -6.39
N THR A 315 4.63 -4.09 -5.13
CA THR A 315 5.24 -5.12 -4.26
C THR A 315 4.84 -6.54 -4.62
N SER A 316 3.89 -6.74 -5.55
CA SER A 316 3.50 -8.05 -6.05
C SER A 316 4.69 -8.86 -6.58
N GLY A 317 4.75 -10.15 -6.26
CA GLY A 317 5.74 -11.08 -6.78
C GLY A 317 5.64 -11.31 -8.30
N ARG A 318 4.55 -10.85 -8.93
CA ARG A 318 4.37 -10.88 -10.39
C ARG A 318 5.24 -9.85 -11.12
N VAL A 319 5.70 -8.81 -10.41
CA VAL A 319 6.57 -7.79 -11.00
C VAL A 319 7.98 -8.34 -11.12
N VAL A 320 8.34 -8.75 -12.33
CA VAL A 320 9.66 -9.34 -12.61
C VAL A 320 10.78 -8.30 -12.75
N SER A 321 10.44 -7.05 -13.08
CA SER A 321 11.41 -5.98 -13.30
C SER A 321 12.08 -5.46 -12.02
N HIS A 322 11.49 -5.73 -10.86
CA HIS A 322 12.02 -5.30 -9.55
C HIS A 322 11.84 -6.45 -8.56
N GLN A 323 12.94 -7.11 -8.23
CA GLN A 323 12.93 -8.19 -7.24
C GLN A 323 12.98 -7.61 -5.83
N LEU A 324 12.92 -8.48 -4.82
CA LEU A 324 12.90 -8.07 -3.42
C LEU A 324 14.03 -7.07 -3.06
N PRO A 325 15.31 -7.30 -3.42
CA PRO A 325 16.39 -6.35 -3.06
C PRO A 325 16.20 -4.96 -3.68
N ASP A 326 15.65 -4.86 -4.88
CA ASP A 326 15.40 -3.59 -5.55
C ASP A 326 14.30 -2.81 -4.85
N LYS A 327 13.23 -3.51 -4.45
CA LYS A 327 12.11 -2.93 -3.70
C LYS A 327 12.55 -2.48 -2.31
N VAL A 328 13.39 -3.26 -1.62
CA VAL A 328 13.94 -2.89 -0.31
C VAL A 328 14.73 -1.59 -0.37
N LYS A 329 15.53 -1.38 -1.42
CA LYS A 329 16.26 -0.11 -1.62
C LYS A 329 15.31 1.09 -1.72
N LEU A 330 14.19 0.96 -2.43
CA LEU A 330 13.20 2.03 -2.56
C LEU A 330 12.48 2.32 -1.24
N PHE A 331 12.16 1.30 -0.45
CA PHE A 331 11.61 1.49 0.89
C PHE A 331 12.63 2.15 1.84
N ALA A 332 13.92 1.82 1.70
CA ALA A 332 14.99 2.46 2.48
C ALA A 332 15.21 3.92 2.06
N GLU A 333 15.13 4.22 0.76
CA GLU A 333 15.14 5.60 0.24
C GLU A 333 13.98 6.42 0.80
N LEU A 334 12.76 5.88 0.78
CA LEU A 334 11.59 6.51 1.40
C LEU A 334 11.81 6.77 2.89
N LYS A 335 12.34 5.79 3.63
CA LYS A 335 12.66 5.97 5.06
C LYS A 335 13.67 7.10 5.27
N ALA A 336 14.71 7.16 4.46
CA ALA A 336 15.73 8.22 4.56
C ALA A 336 15.13 9.61 4.28
N LEU A 337 14.20 9.72 3.33
CA LEU A 337 13.47 10.97 3.05
C LEU A 337 12.59 11.38 4.24
N VAL A 338 11.85 10.45 4.83
CA VAL A 338 11.05 10.70 6.04
C VAL A 338 11.92 11.18 7.20
N ASP A 339 13.05 10.51 7.44
CA ASP A 339 13.98 10.87 8.52
C ASP A 339 14.63 12.24 8.30
N ALA A 340 14.93 12.60 7.04
CA ALA A 340 15.46 13.91 6.67
C ALA A 340 14.41 15.02 6.83
N ASP A 341 13.19 14.76 6.37
CA ASP A 341 12.08 15.72 6.45
C ASP A 341 11.68 15.99 7.92
N LYS A 342 11.85 15.00 8.82
CA LYS A 342 11.65 15.17 10.27
C LYS A 342 12.55 16.23 10.89
N GLN A 343 13.70 16.51 10.28
CA GLN A 343 14.65 17.49 10.78
C GLN A 343 14.46 18.80 10.01
N ILE A 344 14.05 19.87 10.72
CA ILE A 344 13.74 21.18 10.12
C ILE A 344 14.89 21.71 9.24
N SER A 345 16.15 21.46 9.63
CA SER A 345 17.34 21.88 8.88
C SER A 345 17.55 21.16 7.56
N THR A 346 16.91 20.01 7.35
CA THR A 346 17.03 19.18 6.14
C THR A 346 15.66 18.85 5.56
N ALA A 347 14.66 19.68 5.87
CA ALA A 347 13.34 19.59 5.25
C ALA A 347 13.47 19.65 3.73
N ILE A 348 12.62 18.88 3.06
CA ILE A 348 12.67 18.78 1.59
C ILE A 348 12.28 20.15 1.01
N ASP A 349 13.10 20.66 0.10
CA ASP A 349 12.77 21.89 -0.63
C ASP A 349 11.60 21.63 -1.58
N ILE A 350 10.45 22.22 -1.26
CA ILE A 350 9.21 22.13 -2.03
C ILE A 350 9.00 23.31 -2.98
N SER A 351 9.93 24.28 -3.04
CA SER A 351 9.75 25.52 -3.82
C SER A 351 9.50 25.32 -5.32
N GLN A 352 9.95 24.20 -5.87
CA GLN A 352 9.78 23.82 -7.27
C GLN A 352 8.66 22.78 -7.50
N MET A 353 7.93 22.37 -6.44
CA MET A 353 6.86 21.38 -6.55
C MET A 353 5.53 22.03 -6.94
N ALA A 354 4.70 21.27 -7.64
CA ALA A 354 3.34 21.68 -7.98
C ALA A 354 2.41 21.50 -6.76
N HIS A 355 1.72 22.56 -6.36
CA HIS A 355 0.78 22.55 -5.24
C HIS A 355 -0.58 22.04 -5.71
N ILE A 356 -1.07 20.98 -5.09
CA ILE A 356 -2.40 20.44 -5.34
C ILE A 356 -3.41 21.26 -4.53
N ALA A 357 -4.35 21.92 -5.21
CA ALA A 357 -5.47 22.58 -4.57
C ALA A 357 -6.53 21.53 -4.16
N ILE A 358 -6.92 21.53 -2.89
CA ILE A 358 -8.07 20.76 -2.41
C ILE A 358 -9.30 21.65 -2.56
N ASN A 359 -10.06 21.46 -3.65
CA ASN A 359 -11.39 22.05 -3.74
C ASN A 359 -12.30 21.28 -2.77
N THR A 360 -12.43 21.76 -1.53
CA THR A 360 -13.35 21.22 -0.51
C THR A 360 -14.82 21.53 -0.81
N GLN A 361 -15.22 21.59 -2.09
CA GLN A 361 -16.61 21.68 -2.48
C GLN A 361 -17.05 20.34 -3.08
N CYS A 362 -17.52 19.45 -2.21
CA CYS A 362 -18.43 18.36 -2.53
C CYS A 362 -19.57 18.40 -1.52
#